data_AF-A0A1Y0BH78-F1
#
_entry.id   AF-A0A1Y0BH78-F1
#
_cell.length_a   1.000
_cell.length_b   1.000
_cell.length_c   1.000
_cell.angle_alpha   90.00
_cell.angle_beta   90.00
_cell.angle_gamma   90.00
#
_symmetry.space_group_name_H-M   'P 1'
#
loop_
_entity.id
_entity.type
_entity.pdbx_description
1 polymer ?
#
loop_
_entity_poly.entity_id
_entity_poly.type
_entity_poly.pdbx_seq_one_letter_code
_entity_poly.pdbx_strand_id
1 'polypeptide(L)'
;MGSGLRTTPHVRAQIAASDEPGAVLARRYGVTAPTIYKWKRRTDVQDRPHTAHRLQTTLSPGQEAIVVYLRQALLLPLDDLLAVTRAFLCPEVSRSGLDRCLRRHGVGNLRALRPAPDKAVSKAFKAYVPGFVHIDVKYLPQMADEARRRYLFVAIDRATRSGLRGPEA
;
A
#
# COMPACT_ATOMS: atom_id res chain seq x y z
N MET A 1 12.78 20.77 -28.02
CA MET A 1 11.60 20.11 -28.62
C MET A 1 11.64 18.63 -28.28
N GLY A 2 10.74 18.17 -27.40
CA GLY A 2 10.74 16.80 -26.88
C GLY A 2 10.38 15.76 -27.94
N SER A 3 11.23 14.75 -28.08
CA SER A 3 11.05 13.62 -29.00
C SER A 3 10.01 12.63 -28.45
N GLY A 4 8.74 12.88 -28.74
CA GLY A 4 7.73 11.81 -28.73
C GLY A 4 8.18 10.64 -29.62
N LEU A 5 7.88 9.41 -29.21
CA LEU A 5 8.32 8.16 -29.85
C LEU A 5 7.86 8.07 -31.31
N ARG A 6 8.71 8.52 -32.26
CA ARG A 6 8.37 8.59 -33.71
C ARG A 6 8.31 7.23 -34.44
N THR A 7 8.66 6.13 -33.77
CA THR A 7 8.62 4.79 -34.37
C THR A 7 7.67 3.89 -33.60
N THR A 8 6.40 3.95 -33.94
CA THR A 8 5.39 2.99 -33.46
C THR A 8 5.59 1.62 -34.14
N PRO A 9 5.07 0.52 -33.58
CA PRO A 9 5.14 -0.81 -34.21
C PRO A 9 4.65 -0.82 -35.67
N HIS A 10 3.60 -0.04 -35.97
CA HIS A 10 3.09 0.12 -37.33
C HIS A 10 4.11 0.77 -38.28
N VAL A 11 4.73 1.88 -37.88
CA VAL A 11 5.77 2.56 -38.67
C VAL A 11 6.99 1.65 -38.87
N ARG A 12 7.38 0.89 -37.84
CA ARG A 12 8.49 -0.08 -37.92
C ARG A 12 8.20 -1.19 -38.93
N ALA A 13 6.95 -1.69 -38.97
CA ALA A 13 6.51 -2.69 -39.95
C ALA A 13 6.54 -2.14 -41.38
N GLN A 14 6.07 -0.90 -41.58
CA GLN A 14 6.17 -0.23 -42.89
C GLN A 14 7.61 -0.03 -43.33
N ILE A 15 8.51 0.33 -42.42
CA ILE A 15 9.94 0.47 -42.73
C ILE A 15 10.56 -0.87 -43.12
N ALA A 16 10.24 -1.94 -42.38
CA ALA A 16 10.77 -3.28 -42.62
C ALA A 16 10.31 -3.87 -43.96
N ALA A 17 9.06 -3.60 -44.38
CA ALA A 17 8.49 -4.09 -45.63
C ALA A 17 8.83 -3.24 -46.88
N SER A 18 9.45 -2.07 -46.71
CA SER A 18 9.69 -1.13 -47.81
C SER A 18 11.05 -1.33 -48.47
N ASP A 19 11.09 -1.38 -49.80
CA ASP A 19 12.34 -1.40 -50.58
C ASP A 19 12.93 0.00 -50.83
N GLU A 20 12.28 1.06 -50.36
CA GLU A 20 12.74 2.43 -50.61
C GLU A 20 14.11 2.73 -49.95
N PRO A 21 14.90 3.66 -50.54
CA PRO A 21 16.17 4.08 -49.96
C PRO A 21 15.99 4.63 -48.54
N GLY A 22 16.92 4.29 -47.63
CA GLY A 22 16.82 4.66 -46.22
C GLY A 22 16.70 6.17 -45.98
N ALA A 23 17.31 6.99 -46.84
CA ALA A 23 17.22 8.46 -46.80
C ALA A 23 15.82 9.01 -47.14
N VAL A 24 15.01 8.29 -47.93
CA VAL A 24 13.64 8.66 -48.25
C VAL A 24 12.74 8.35 -47.05
N LEU A 25 12.86 7.14 -46.51
CA LEU A 25 12.11 6.71 -45.32
C LEU A 25 12.46 7.55 -44.09
N ALA A 26 13.73 7.93 -43.92
CA ALA A 26 14.18 8.80 -42.83
C ALA A 26 13.47 10.16 -42.87
N ARG A 27 13.37 10.77 -44.06
CA ARG A 27 12.64 12.03 -44.29
C ARG A 27 11.15 11.86 -44.06
N ARG A 28 10.53 10.81 -44.61
CA ARG A 28 9.09 10.53 -44.49
C ARG A 28 8.65 10.38 -43.03
N TYR A 29 9.36 9.57 -42.25
CA TYR A 29 8.98 9.28 -40.86
C TYR A 29 9.63 10.23 -39.85
N GLY A 30 10.44 11.19 -40.30
CA GLY A 30 11.10 12.16 -39.43
C GLY A 30 12.05 11.52 -38.41
N VAL A 31 12.78 10.47 -38.84
CA VAL A 31 13.74 9.71 -38.02
C VAL A 31 15.11 9.68 -38.70
N THR A 32 16.14 9.25 -37.96
CA THR A 32 17.50 9.18 -38.49
C THR A 32 17.68 7.96 -39.41
N ALA A 33 18.53 8.08 -40.43
CA ALA A 33 18.84 6.95 -41.34
C ALA A 33 19.32 5.68 -40.61
N PRO A 34 20.17 5.75 -39.55
CA PRO A 34 20.51 4.58 -38.74
C PRO A 34 19.29 3.89 -38.11
N THR A 35 18.27 4.67 -37.69
CA THR A 35 17.02 4.11 -37.15
C THR A 35 16.26 3.33 -38.22
N ILE A 36 16.24 3.83 -39.47
CA ILE A 36 15.64 3.12 -40.61
C ILE A 36 16.39 1.81 -40.88
N TYR A 37 17.72 1.85 -41.01
CA TYR A 37 18.51 0.65 -41.28
C TYR A 37 18.41 -0.39 -40.15
N LYS A 38 18.34 0.07 -38.90
CA LYS A 38 18.08 -0.79 -37.73
C LYS A 38 16.75 -1.53 -37.89
N TRP A 39 15.66 -0.85 -38.24
CA TRP A 39 14.34 -1.48 -38.38
C TRP A 39 14.23 -2.35 -39.64
N LYS A 40 14.89 -1.99 -40.75
CA LYS A 40 14.99 -2.84 -41.94
C LYS A 40 15.69 -4.18 -41.68
N ARG A 41 16.68 -4.21 -40.79
CA ARG A 41 17.45 -5.42 -40.46
C ARG A 41 16.82 -6.29 -39.37
N ARG A 42 15.85 -5.78 -38.61
CA ARG A 42 15.23 -6.52 -37.51
C ARG A 42 14.21 -7.52 -38.04
N THR A 43 14.18 -8.69 -37.42
CA THR A 43 13.19 -9.74 -37.69
C THR A 43 11.85 -9.48 -36.99
N ASP A 44 11.83 -8.60 -35.98
CA ASP A 44 10.66 -8.27 -35.18
C ASP A 44 10.52 -6.73 -34.98
N VAL A 45 9.27 -6.25 -34.94
CA VAL A 45 8.93 -4.82 -34.78
C VAL A 45 8.54 -4.45 -33.35
N GLN A 46 8.41 -5.45 -32.48
CA GLN A 46 7.94 -5.29 -31.12
C GLN A 46 9.03 -4.75 -30.20
N ASP A 47 8.60 -4.09 -29.14
CA ASP A 47 9.52 -3.72 -28.07
C ASP A 47 9.86 -4.98 -27.26
N ARG A 48 11.16 -5.24 -27.13
CA ARG A 48 11.65 -6.30 -26.24
C ARG A 48 11.52 -5.85 -24.79
N PRO A 49 11.34 -6.78 -23.84
CA PRO A 49 11.28 -6.43 -22.43
C PRO A 49 12.49 -5.58 -22.04
N HIS A 50 12.23 -4.41 -21.45
CA HIS A 50 13.25 -3.50 -20.93
C HIS A 50 13.57 -3.79 -19.46
N THR A 51 12.87 -4.74 -18.86
CA THR A 51 13.02 -5.10 -17.46
C THR A 51 14.39 -5.72 -17.25
N ALA A 52 15.20 -5.09 -16.40
CA ALA A 52 16.52 -5.61 -16.05
C ALA A 52 16.40 -7.02 -15.46
N HIS A 53 17.16 -7.97 -16.01
CA HIS A 53 17.20 -9.35 -15.52
C HIS A 53 17.87 -9.48 -14.13
N ARG A 54 18.74 -8.52 -13.78
CA ARG A 54 19.41 -8.44 -12.48
C ARG A 54 19.29 -7.04 -11.92
N LEU A 55 18.57 -6.90 -10.83
CA LEU A 55 18.48 -5.64 -10.10
C LEU A 55 19.73 -5.47 -9.24
N GLN A 56 20.33 -4.28 -9.28
CA GLN A 56 21.41 -3.92 -8.38
C GLN A 56 20.80 -3.51 -7.03
N THR A 57 20.74 -4.45 -6.09
CA THR A 57 20.18 -4.26 -4.75
C THR A 57 21.27 -4.30 -3.70
N THR A 58 21.14 -3.47 -2.66
CA THR A 58 22.05 -3.48 -1.50
C THR A 58 21.86 -4.74 -0.66
N LEU A 59 20.62 -5.23 -0.55
CA LEU A 59 20.30 -6.49 0.11
C LEU A 59 20.59 -7.66 -0.83
N SER A 60 21.27 -8.68 -0.31
CA SER A 60 21.40 -9.97 -0.96
C SER A 60 20.04 -10.69 -0.99
N PRO A 61 19.83 -11.68 -1.88
CA PRO A 61 18.59 -12.45 -1.91
C PRO A 61 18.23 -13.09 -0.56
N GLY A 62 19.24 -13.59 0.18
CA GLY A 62 19.04 -14.15 1.51
C GLY A 62 18.62 -13.09 2.54
N GLN A 63 19.22 -11.90 2.51
CA GLN A 63 18.81 -10.79 3.39
C GLN A 63 17.40 -10.29 3.05
N GLU A 64 17.04 -10.21 1.76
CA GLU A 64 15.67 -9.87 1.36
C GLU A 64 14.66 -10.89 1.93
N ALA A 65 14.96 -12.19 1.86
CA ALA A 65 14.09 -13.23 2.42
C ALA A 65 13.88 -13.07 3.93
N ILE A 66 14.94 -12.78 4.70
CA ILE A 66 14.84 -12.53 6.15
C ILE A 66 14.00 -11.28 6.42
N VAL A 67 14.22 -10.19 5.68
CA VAL A 67 13.44 -8.95 5.83
C VAL A 67 11.95 -9.18 5.57
N VAL A 68 11.61 -9.93 4.51
CA VAL A 68 10.23 -10.27 4.16
C VAL A 68 9.58 -11.10 5.28
N TYR A 69 10.29 -12.12 5.76
CA TYR A 69 9.84 -12.93 6.88
C TYR A 69 9.58 -12.07 8.13
N LEU A 70 10.51 -11.21 8.53
CA LEU A 70 10.35 -10.32 9.69
C LEU A 70 9.15 -9.39 9.52
N ARG A 71 8.94 -8.82 8.33
CA ARG A 71 7.77 -7.96 8.04
C ARG A 71 6.45 -8.69 8.23
N GLN A 72 6.35 -9.95 7.78
CA GLN A 72 5.13 -10.75 7.89
C GLN A 72 4.90 -11.27 9.30
N ALA A 73 5.95 -11.75 9.97
CA ALA A 73 5.86 -12.34 11.30
C ALA A 73 5.63 -11.29 12.40
N LEU A 74 6.33 -10.15 12.33
CA LEU A 74 6.35 -9.14 13.39
C LEU A 74 5.47 -7.94 13.07
N LEU A 75 5.01 -7.79 11.83
CA LEU A 75 4.18 -6.68 11.38
C LEU A 75 4.77 -5.29 11.73
N LEU A 76 6.10 -5.19 11.73
CA LEU A 76 6.82 -3.96 12.05
C LEU A 76 6.54 -2.88 11.01
N PRO A 77 6.33 -1.61 11.40
CA PRO A 77 6.40 -0.45 10.51
C PRO A 77 7.72 -0.38 9.72
N LEU A 78 7.72 0.39 8.62
CA LEU A 78 8.88 0.48 7.73
C LEU A 78 10.14 0.97 8.45
N ASP A 79 10.01 1.97 9.31
CA ASP A 79 11.15 2.59 10.00
C ASP A 79 11.71 1.69 11.11
N ASP A 80 10.87 0.95 11.82
CA ASP A 80 11.31 -0.04 12.81
C ASP A 80 12.01 -1.22 12.13
N LEU A 81 11.45 -1.72 11.02
CA LEU A 81 12.09 -2.75 10.22
C LEU A 81 13.42 -2.27 9.63
N LEU A 82 13.53 -0.99 9.27
CA LEU A 82 14.78 -0.38 8.81
C LEU A 82 15.85 -0.41 9.90
N ALA A 83 15.49 -0.04 11.13
CA ALA A 83 16.41 -0.09 12.27
C ALA A 83 16.94 -1.50 12.52
N VAL A 84 16.05 -2.50 12.54
CA VAL A 84 16.43 -3.92 12.69
C VAL A 84 17.31 -4.40 11.53
N THR A 85 16.94 -4.05 10.29
CA THR A 85 17.72 -4.47 9.11
C THR A 85 19.13 -3.88 9.12
N ARG A 86 19.28 -2.61 9.53
CA ARG A 86 20.60 -1.96 9.64
C ARG A 86 21.46 -2.57 10.74
N ALA A 87 20.85 -2.87 11.88
CA ALA A 87 21.57 -3.41 13.03
C ALA A 87 22.08 -4.84 12.78
N PHE A 88 21.31 -5.68 12.09
CA PHE A 88 21.58 -7.13 12.08
C PHE A 88 21.83 -7.74 10.70
N LEU A 89 21.49 -7.05 9.60
CA LEU A 89 21.59 -7.63 8.26
C LEU A 89 22.48 -6.83 7.32
N CYS A 90 22.20 -5.55 7.16
CA CYS A 90 22.85 -4.70 6.16
C CYS A 90 22.85 -3.24 6.63
N PRO A 91 23.96 -2.73 7.21
CA PRO A 91 24.07 -1.35 7.70
C PRO A 91 23.80 -0.30 6.61
N GLU A 92 24.22 -0.60 5.38
CA GLU A 92 24.14 0.30 4.23
C GLU A 92 22.74 0.34 3.57
N VAL A 93 21.78 -0.43 4.07
CA VAL A 93 20.44 -0.43 3.48
C VAL A 93 19.81 0.97 3.60
N SER A 94 19.32 1.48 2.48
CA SER A 94 18.54 2.71 2.44
C SER A 94 17.07 2.43 2.69
N ARG A 95 16.36 3.42 3.25
CA ARG A 95 14.92 3.34 3.48
C ARG A 95 14.14 3.05 2.19
N SER A 96 14.51 3.71 1.09
CA SER A 96 13.89 3.51 -0.22
C SER A 96 14.27 2.18 -0.87
N GLY A 97 15.48 1.67 -0.62
CA GLY A 97 15.89 0.33 -1.01
C GLY A 97 15.05 -0.74 -0.32
N LEU A 98 14.85 -0.58 0.99
CA LEU A 98 13.99 -1.45 1.79
C LEU A 98 12.54 -1.41 1.32
N ASP A 99 11.95 -0.22 1.14
CA ASP A 99 10.57 -0.09 0.64
C ASP A 99 10.38 -0.75 -0.73
N ARG A 100 11.33 -0.57 -1.67
CA ARG A 100 11.30 -1.24 -2.98
C ARG A 100 11.41 -2.76 -2.86
N CYS A 101 12.22 -3.27 -1.94
CA CYS A 101 12.29 -4.69 -1.63
C CYS A 101 10.91 -5.21 -1.18
N LEU A 102 10.30 -4.57 -0.18
CA LEU A 102 8.99 -4.99 0.34
C LEU A 102 7.89 -4.96 -0.74
N ARG A 103 7.87 -3.93 -1.60
CA ARG A 103 6.90 -3.85 -2.70
C ARG A 103 7.10 -4.96 -3.74
N ARG A 104 8.35 -5.26 -4.10
CA ARG A 104 8.69 -6.34 -5.04
C ARG A 104 8.20 -7.70 -4.53
N HIS A 105 8.25 -7.90 -3.21
CA HIS A 105 7.79 -9.12 -2.53
C HIS A 105 6.33 -9.06 -2.07
N GLY A 106 5.56 -8.03 -2.46
CA GLY A 106 4.13 -7.93 -2.14
C GLY A 106 3.78 -7.60 -0.68
N VAL A 107 4.77 -7.31 0.17
CA VAL A 107 4.60 -7.05 1.62
C VAL A 107 4.73 -5.56 1.99
N GLY A 108 4.67 -4.67 1.00
CA GLY A 108 4.77 -3.23 1.19
C GLY A 108 3.60 -2.63 2.01
N ASN A 109 2.39 -3.15 1.86
CA ASN A 109 1.22 -2.64 2.58
C ASN A 109 0.99 -3.39 3.89
N LEU A 110 1.37 -2.78 5.02
CA LEU A 110 1.21 -3.40 6.33
C LEU A 110 -0.25 -3.71 6.70
N ARG A 111 -1.20 -2.88 6.25
CA ARG A 111 -2.62 -3.10 6.55
C ARG A 111 -3.16 -4.35 5.88
N ALA A 112 -2.67 -4.67 4.69
CA ALA A 112 -3.04 -5.90 3.98
C ALA A 112 -2.47 -7.17 4.64
N LEU A 113 -1.40 -7.03 5.46
CA LEU A 113 -0.79 -8.14 6.20
C LEU A 113 -1.43 -8.39 7.55
N ARG A 114 -2.11 -7.37 8.13
CA ARG A 114 -2.77 -7.53 9.42
C ARG A 114 -3.99 -8.44 9.24
N PRO A 115 -4.20 -9.43 10.13
CA PRO A 115 -5.43 -10.19 10.12
C PRO A 115 -6.61 -9.22 10.28
N ALA A 116 -7.67 -9.49 9.53
CA ALA A 116 -8.92 -8.78 9.74
C ALA A 116 -9.31 -8.97 11.21
N PRO A 117 -9.73 -7.91 11.93
CA PRO A 117 -10.30 -8.12 13.25
C PRO A 117 -11.44 -9.11 13.11
N ASP A 118 -11.50 -10.11 14.00
CA ASP A 118 -12.66 -10.98 14.09
C ASP A 118 -13.89 -10.08 14.13
N LYS A 119 -14.78 -10.24 13.15
CA LYS A 119 -16.06 -9.53 13.20
C LYS A 119 -16.72 -10.00 14.48
N ALA A 120 -16.82 -9.10 15.46
CA ALA A 120 -17.51 -9.38 16.69
C ALA A 120 -18.91 -9.88 16.30
N VAL A 121 -19.18 -11.16 16.56
CA VAL A 121 -20.49 -11.74 16.32
C VAL A 121 -21.45 -10.92 17.16
N SER A 122 -22.35 -10.18 16.50
CA SER A 122 -23.36 -9.39 17.19
C SER A 122 -24.23 -10.35 17.98
N LYS A 123 -23.98 -10.44 19.29
CA LYS A 123 -24.87 -11.19 20.18
C LYS A 123 -26.12 -10.36 20.37
N ALA A 124 -27.27 -11.02 20.27
CA ALA A 124 -28.52 -10.42 20.73
C ALA A 124 -28.36 -10.00 22.20
N PHE A 125 -28.99 -8.88 22.55
CA PHE A 125 -29.02 -8.43 23.93
C PHE A 125 -29.61 -9.53 24.81
N LYS A 126 -28.94 -9.89 25.91
CA LYS A 126 -29.40 -10.96 26.79
C LYS A 126 -30.79 -10.63 27.34
N ALA A 127 -31.73 -11.57 27.24
CA ALA A 127 -33.04 -11.43 27.86
C ALA A 127 -32.90 -11.59 29.37
N TYR A 128 -33.36 -10.59 30.12
CA TYR A 128 -33.42 -10.61 31.59
C TYR A 128 -34.88 -10.65 32.03
N VAL A 129 -35.13 -11.22 33.20
CA VAL A 129 -36.39 -11.04 33.93
C VAL A 129 -36.30 -9.70 34.69
N PRO A 130 -37.40 -8.93 34.88
CA PRO A 130 -37.35 -7.69 35.65
C PRO A 130 -36.73 -7.89 37.05
N GLY A 131 -35.97 -6.90 37.53
CA GLY A 131 -35.23 -6.95 38.80
C GLY A 131 -33.70 -6.89 38.65
N PHE A 132 -33.18 -6.94 37.43
CA PHE A 132 -31.75 -6.72 37.14
C PHE A 132 -31.52 -5.28 36.69
N VAL A 133 -31.01 -4.45 37.61
CA VAL A 133 -30.72 -3.04 37.33
C VAL A 133 -29.27 -2.85 36.90
N HIS A 134 -29.08 -2.18 35.77
CA HIS A 134 -27.78 -1.72 35.32
C HIS A 134 -27.60 -0.25 35.64
N ILE A 135 -26.54 0.04 36.40
CA ILE A 135 -26.16 1.40 36.76
C ILE A 135 -25.01 1.81 35.84
N ASP A 136 -25.21 2.89 35.11
CA ASP A 136 -24.20 3.53 34.25
C ASP A 136 -23.83 4.90 34.84
N VAL A 137 -22.56 5.27 34.74
CA VAL A 137 -22.06 6.56 35.21
C VAL A 137 -21.48 7.32 34.02
N LYS A 138 -22.11 8.43 33.67
CA LYS A 138 -21.67 9.29 32.57
C LYS A 138 -21.06 10.57 33.08
N TYR A 139 -19.87 10.89 32.57
CA TYR A 139 -19.26 12.20 32.72
C TYR A 139 -20.03 13.19 31.86
N LEU A 140 -20.55 14.25 32.47
CA LEU A 140 -21.19 15.33 31.73
C LEU A 140 -20.13 16.35 31.27
N PRO A 141 -20.35 17.03 30.13
CA PRO A 141 -19.52 18.17 29.74
C PRO A 141 -19.48 19.21 30.87
N GLN A 142 -18.29 19.77 31.13
CA GLN A 142 -18.15 20.86 32.10
C GLN A 142 -18.73 22.15 31.50
N MET A 143 -19.80 22.68 32.09
CA MET A 143 -20.39 23.94 31.65
C MET A 143 -19.51 25.12 32.08
N ALA A 144 -19.63 26.24 31.37
CA ALA A 144 -18.77 27.41 31.55
C ALA A 144 -18.88 28.04 32.96
N ASP A 145 -20.01 27.82 33.63
CA ASP A 145 -20.35 28.28 34.97
C ASP A 145 -20.04 27.26 36.08
N GLU A 146 -19.47 26.10 35.74
CA GLU A 146 -19.19 25.02 36.68
C GLU A 146 -17.70 24.89 37.01
N ALA A 147 -17.37 25.02 38.31
CA ALA A 147 -16.01 24.86 38.81
C ALA A 147 -15.48 23.40 38.74
N ARG A 148 -16.38 22.41 38.54
CA ARG A 148 -16.03 20.98 38.46
C ARG A 148 -16.97 20.24 37.50
N ARG A 149 -16.50 19.13 36.93
CA ARG A 149 -17.33 18.23 36.11
C ARG A 149 -18.38 17.53 36.97
N ARG A 150 -19.61 17.45 36.45
CA ARG A 150 -20.72 16.71 37.04
C ARG A 150 -20.85 15.30 36.48
N TYR A 151 -21.54 14.45 37.24
CA TYR A 151 -21.75 13.05 36.93
C TYR A 151 -23.24 12.76 36.85
N LEU A 152 -23.64 11.98 35.85
CA LEU A 152 -24.98 11.44 35.77
C LEU A 152 -24.94 9.95 36.11
N PHE A 153 -25.62 9.59 37.20
CA PHE A 153 -25.90 8.20 37.55
C PHE A 153 -27.24 7.79 36.94
N VAL A 154 -27.23 6.77 36.07
CA VAL A 154 -28.43 6.25 35.43
C VAL A 154 -28.63 4.81 35.84
N ALA A 155 -29.74 4.51 36.51
CA ALA A 155 -30.15 3.16 36.82
C ALA A 155 -31.26 2.71 35.86
N ILE A 156 -31.04 1.65 35.09
CA ILE A 156 -31.98 1.12 34.10
C ILE A 156 -32.24 -0.35 34.37
N ASP A 157 -33.50 -0.74 34.53
CA ASP A 157 -33.85 -2.17 34.54
C ASP A 157 -33.58 -2.76 33.15
N ARG A 158 -32.78 -3.83 33.10
CA ARG A 158 -32.30 -4.44 31.86
C ARG A 158 -33.39 -5.14 31.07
N ALA A 159 -34.49 -5.54 31.70
CA ALA A 159 -35.60 -6.22 31.04
C ALA A 159 -36.58 -5.22 30.40
N THR A 160 -36.97 -4.18 31.15
CA THR A 160 -37.98 -3.20 30.70
C THR A 160 -37.39 -1.99 29.97
N ARG A 161 -36.09 -1.72 30.16
CA ARG A 161 -35.40 -0.50 29.71
C ARG A 161 -36.01 0.80 30.29
N SER A 162 -36.77 0.70 31.37
CA SER A 162 -37.24 1.87 32.12
C SER A 162 -36.13 2.37 33.05
N GLY A 163 -35.78 3.66 32.93
CA GLY A 163 -34.78 4.30 33.78
C GLY A 163 -35.41 5.08 34.93
N LEU A 164 -34.71 5.13 36.07
CA LEU A 164 -34.95 6.10 37.13
C LEU A 164 -33.79 7.11 37.12
N ARG A 165 -34.11 8.40 37.02
CA ARG A 165 -33.12 9.48 37.06
C ARG A 165 -32.74 9.74 38.51
N GLY A 166 -31.49 9.48 38.88
CA GLY A 166 -30.96 9.86 40.18
C GLY A 166 -30.72 11.38 40.28
N PRO A 167 -30.55 11.93 41.49
CA PRO A 167 -30.22 13.35 41.67
C PRO A 167 -28.86 13.69 41.03
N GLU A 168 -28.76 14.90 40.48
CA GLU A 168 -27.49 15.46 39.98
C GLU A 168 -26.59 15.85 41.17
N ALA A 169 -25.29 15.52 41.12
CA ALA A 169 -24.30 15.84 42.14
C ALA A 169 -23.04 16.51 41.55
#